data_AF-A0A1R3I046-F1
#
_entry.id   AF-A0A1R3I046-F1
#
_cell.length_a   1.000
_cell.length_b   1.000
_cell.length_c   1.000
_cell.angle_alpha   90.00
_cell.angle_beta   90.00
_cell.angle_gamma   90.00
#
_symmetry.space_group_name_H-M   'P 1'
#
loop_
_entity.id
_entity.type
_entity.pdbx_description
1 polymer ?
#
loop_
_entity_poly.entity_id
_entity_poly.type
_entity_poly.pdbx_seq_one_letter_code
_entity_poly.pdbx_strand_id
1 'polypeptide(L)'
;MAISVPSLFKERKYPFLFALSILLISFAILLLSNSFSPFPSLPISSDLHVSTSHDQSPSPLRSQSQTDTARSPPELQSGNDDAVPDVVDLNVSLDVQWRNCKLGAASVDYIPCLDNWKAIKELKSRTHMEHRERHCPSPSPRCLVPLPSGYKVPVQWPKSRDMVWYDNVPHPKLVEYKKEQNWVRKSGDYFVFPGGGTQFKNGVNSYIDYIQKTLPAIKWGKNIRVILDVGCGVASFGGYLLDQNVITMSFAPKDEHEAQIQFALERGIPATLSVIGTQKLTFPDNAYDLIHCARCRVHWDGDGGKPLLELNRILRPGGYFIWWPTPWPQRLTSKPPSLPSEPDAEDIFNEDTKHWAALVSDVYLDGLGISWASIRNVMDMNAGYGGFAAALIELPLWVMNVVPINAQDTLPIIFDRGLIGVYHDWCESVNTYPRTYDLLHSSFLFKNHQERCDIIDVVVEMDRILRPGGYLLLQDTMETIKKLNPVLRSLHWSTSLYQGQFLVAKKGFWRPGDDLDDKKHE
;
A
#
# COMPACT_ATOMS: atom_id res chain seq x y z
N MET A 1 -47.62 -39.84 -36.78
CA MET A 1 -47.92 -38.57 -37.47
C MET A 1 -46.61 -37.81 -37.60
N ALA A 2 -46.04 -37.81 -38.80
CA ALA A 2 -44.80 -37.10 -39.11
C ALA A 2 -45.13 -35.62 -39.37
N ILE A 3 -44.54 -34.73 -38.59
CA ILE A 3 -44.67 -33.28 -38.79
C ILE A 3 -43.50 -32.85 -39.68
N SER A 4 -43.81 -32.33 -40.86
CA SER A 4 -42.83 -31.87 -41.83
C SER A 4 -42.23 -30.52 -41.44
N VAL A 5 -40.94 -30.37 -41.73
CA VAL A 5 -40.06 -29.22 -41.46
C VAL A 5 -40.58 -27.85 -41.98
N PRO A 6 -41.46 -27.73 -42.99
CA PRO A 6 -41.98 -26.41 -43.40
C PRO A 6 -42.95 -25.74 -42.41
N SER A 7 -43.42 -26.43 -41.36
CA SER A 7 -44.41 -25.88 -40.43
C SER A 7 -43.85 -25.02 -39.29
N LEU A 8 -42.53 -25.03 -39.08
CA LEU A 8 -41.86 -24.22 -38.04
C LEU A 8 -41.67 -22.74 -38.44
N PHE A 9 -41.87 -22.39 -39.70
CA PHE A 9 -41.59 -21.04 -40.23
C PHE A 9 -42.78 -20.06 -40.15
N LYS A 10 -43.92 -20.45 -39.56
CA LYS A 10 -45.13 -19.61 -39.54
C LYS A 10 -45.55 -19.03 -38.18
N GLU A 11 -44.83 -19.30 -37.10
CA GLU A 11 -45.02 -18.59 -35.82
C GLU A 11 -43.75 -17.83 -35.40
N ARG A 12 -43.77 -16.50 -35.58
CA ARG A 12 -42.77 -15.56 -35.02
C ARG A 12 -42.84 -15.58 -33.48
N LYS A 13 -42.19 -16.55 -32.82
CA LYS A 13 -42.11 -16.54 -31.35
C LYS A 13 -40.73 -16.54 -30.72
N TYR A 14 -39.62 -16.74 -31.43
CA TYR A 14 -38.29 -16.74 -30.78
C TYR A 14 -37.16 -16.16 -31.64
N PRO A 15 -37.16 -14.83 -31.94
CA PRO A 15 -36.05 -14.19 -32.65
C PRO A 15 -34.73 -14.23 -31.86
N PHE A 16 -34.80 -14.32 -30.53
CA PHE A 16 -33.63 -14.33 -29.65
C PHE A 16 -32.77 -15.60 -29.77
N LEU A 17 -33.40 -16.77 -29.97
CA LEU A 17 -32.68 -18.04 -30.11
C LEU A 17 -31.86 -18.11 -31.41
N PHE A 18 -32.35 -17.46 -32.47
CA PHE A 18 -31.65 -17.39 -33.75
C PHE A 18 -30.47 -16.41 -33.70
N ALA A 19 -30.62 -15.29 -33.00
CA ALA A 19 -29.52 -14.35 -32.76
C ALA A 19 -28.41 -15.00 -31.90
N LEU A 20 -28.79 -15.75 -30.86
CA LEU A 20 -27.86 -16.46 -29.98
C LEU A 20 -27.09 -17.55 -30.73
N SER A 21 -27.75 -18.30 -31.63
CA SER A 21 -27.06 -19.33 -32.41
C SER A 21 -26.05 -18.74 -33.40
N ILE A 22 -26.39 -17.63 -34.06
CA ILE A 22 -25.46 -16.92 -34.95
C ILE A 22 -24.23 -16.44 -34.17
N LEU A 23 -24.44 -15.86 -32.98
CA LEU A 23 -23.37 -15.30 -32.15
C LEU A 23 -22.43 -16.40 -31.62
N LEU A 24 -22.98 -17.56 -31.24
CA LEU A 24 -22.20 -18.74 -30.84
C LEU A 24 -21.40 -19.32 -32.02
N ILE A 25 -21.98 -19.36 -33.22
CA ILE A 25 -21.27 -19.83 -34.42
C ILE A 25 -20.14 -18.86 -34.78
N SER A 26 -20.36 -17.54 -34.72
CA SER A 26 -19.31 -16.54 -34.96
C SER A 26 -18.17 -16.64 -33.95
N PHE A 27 -18.47 -16.88 -32.67
CA PHE A 27 -17.46 -17.04 -31.63
C PHE A 27 -16.64 -18.34 -31.81
N ALA A 28 -17.29 -19.43 -32.22
CA ALA A 28 -16.60 -20.69 -32.52
C ALA A 28 -15.65 -20.57 -33.72
N ILE A 29 -16.04 -19.81 -34.76
CA ILE A 29 -15.19 -19.57 -35.94
C ILE A 29 -13.95 -18.74 -35.55
N LEU A 30 -14.09 -17.74 -34.68
CA LEU A 30 -12.98 -16.91 -34.18
C LEU A 30 -11.99 -17.71 -33.31
N LEU A 31 -12.47 -18.68 -32.53
CA LEU A 31 -11.62 -19.56 -31.74
C LEU A 31 -10.84 -20.55 -32.61
N LEU A 32 -11.45 -21.02 -33.71
CA LEU A 32 -10.81 -21.95 -34.64
C LEU A 32 -9.82 -21.27 -35.60
N SER A 33 -9.96 -19.98 -35.88
CA SER A 33 -9.06 -19.24 -36.79
C SER A 33 -7.79 -18.71 -36.13
N ASN A 34 -7.72 -18.66 -34.80
CA ASN A 34 -6.57 -18.11 -34.06
C ASN A 34 -5.47 -19.13 -33.73
N SER A 35 -5.63 -20.38 -34.13
CA SER A 35 -4.64 -21.43 -33.96
C SER A 35 -4.07 -21.85 -35.31
N PHE A 36 -3.29 -21.00 -35.98
CA PHE A 36 -2.24 -21.38 -36.93
C PHE A 36 -1.48 -20.14 -37.45
N SER A 37 -0.23 -19.93 -37.01
CA SER A 37 0.95 -19.63 -37.87
C SER A 37 2.22 -19.24 -37.06
N PRO A 38 3.43 -19.59 -37.55
CA PRO A 38 4.62 -19.80 -36.72
C PRO A 38 5.63 -18.65 -36.72
N PHE A 39 6.51 -18.65 -35.70
CA PHE A 39 7.74 -17.87 -35.62
C PHE A 39 8.67 -18.10 -36.83
N PRO A 40 9.42 -17.06 -37.28
CA PRO A 40 10.73 -17.23 -37.86
C PRO A 40 11.83 -16.71 -36.92
N SER A 41 12.93 -17.46 -36.87
CA SER A 41 14.14 -17.21 -36.08
C SER A 41 15.22 -16.46 -36.88
N LEU A 42 15.82 -15.45 -36.22
CA LEU A 42 17.26 -15.02 -36.19
C LEU A 42 17.96 -14.57 -37.50
N PRO A 43 18.87 -13.57 -37.46
CA PRO A 43 20.23 -13.81 -36.93
C PRO A 43 20.85 -12.69 -36.07
N ILE A 44 21.79 -13.15 -35.25
CA ILE A 44 22.82 -12.36 -34.55
C ILE A 44 23.91 -11.98 -35.57
N SER A 45 24.36 -10.72 -35.57
CA SER A 45 25.79 -10.44 -35.69
C SER A 45 26.13 -9.13 -34.97
N SER A 46 26.97 -9.29 -33.96
CA SER A 46 27.86 -8.30 -33.38
C SER A 46 28.73 -7.67 -34.45
N ASP A 47 28.86 -6.34 -34.42
CA ASP A 47 30.13 -5.67 -34.72
C ASP A 47 30.26 -4.37 -33.91
N LEU A 48 31.23 -4.42 -33.02
CA LEU A 48 31.77 -3.33 -32.24
C LEU A 48 32.82 -2.64 -33.12
N HIS A 49 32.54 -1.44 -33.62
CA HIS A 49 33.57 -0.58 -34.19
C HIS A 49 33.78 0.65 -33.32
N VAL A 50 34.86 0.59 -32.55
CA VAL A 50 35.56 1.76 -32.00
C VAL A 50 36.22 2.49 -33.16
N SER A 51 35.92 3.78 -33.30
CA SER A 51 36.77 4.75 -34.00
C SER A 51 36.74 6.07 -33.23
N THR A 52 37.88 6.38 -32.65
CA THR A 52 38.29 7.65 -32.05
C THR A 52 38.39 8.77 -33.09
N SER A 53 37.89 9.97 -32.76
CA SER A 53 38.46 11.22 -33.26
C SER A 53 38.31 12.37 -32.26
N HIS A 54 39.42 13.10 -32.17
CA HIS A 54 39.73 14.24 -31.31
C HIS A 54 39.05 15.55 -31.74
N ASP A 55 39.02 16.48 -30.77
CA ASP A 55 39.05 17.94 -30.87
C ASP A 55 37.89 18.71 -31.51
N GLN A 56 37.10 19.40 -30.68
CA GLN A 56 37.27 20.85 -30.46
C GLN A 56 36.46 21.34 -29.25
N SER A 57 37.11 22.18 -28.43
CA SER A 57 36.59 22.77 -27.19
C SER A 57 35.55 23.88 -27.43
N PRO A 58 34.75 24.21 -26.41
CA PRO A 58 34.57 25.62 -26.07
C PRO A 58 34.95 25.92 -24.60
N SER A 59 35.70 27.01 -24.46
CA SER A 59 36.34 27.55 -23.26
C SER A 59 35.35 28.05 -22.18
N PRO A 60 35.84 28.21 -20.93
CA PRO A 60 35.01 28.48 -19.76
C PRO A 60 34.78 29.99 -19.53
N LEU A 61 33.54 30.38 -19.23
CA LEU A 61 33.23 31.73 -18.76
C LEU A 61 33.49 31.84 -17.25
N ARG A 62 34.76 32.16 -16.99
CA ARG A 62 35.36 32.90 -15.88
C ARG A 62 34.39 33.56 -14.87
N SER A 63 34.51 33.12 -13.62
CA SER A 63 34.14 33.87 -12.43
C SER A 63 34.97 35.16 -12.30
N GLN A 64 34.32 36.31 -12.16
CA GLN A 64 34.93 37.50 -11.56
C GLN A 64 34.04 38.02 -10.43
N SER A 65 34.62 37.99 -9.24
CA SER A 65 34.18 38.72 -8.06
C SER A 65 34.29 40.22 -8.31
N GLN A 66 33.21 40.98 -8.18
CA GLN A 66 33.29 42.41 -7.88
C GLN A 66 32.20 42.78 -6.85
N THR A 67 32.71 43.20 -5.71
CA THR A 67 32.13 44.02 -4.65
C THR A 67 30.99 44.94 -5.07
N ASP A 68 29.81 44.76 -4.47
CA ASP A 68 28.78 45.81 -4.39
C ASP A 68 29.22 46.86 -3.38
N THR A 69 29.92 47.89 -3.85
CA THR A 69 29.97 49.18 -3.16
C THR A 69 28.64 49.90 -3.37
N ALA A 70 27.97 50.18 -2.26
CA ALA A 70 26.76 51.00 -2.16
C ALA A 70 26.87 52.27 -3.02
N ARG A 71 25.93 52.43 -3.97
CA ARG A 71 25.72 53.68 -4.68
C ARG A 71 24.56 54.40 -4.05
N SER A 72 24.87 55.54 -3.43
CA SER A 72 23.94 56.45 -2.76
C SER A 72 22.80 56.91 -3.68
N PRO A 73 21.62 57.28 -3.14
CA PRO A 73 20.53 57.83 -3.92
C PRO A 73 20.90 59.20 -4.52
N PRO A 74 20.35 59.60 -5.69
CA PRO A 74 20.55 60.94 -6.23
C PRO A 74 19.84 61.99 -5.37
N GLU A 75 20.50 63.13 -5.20
CA GLU A 75 19.99 64.31 -4.50
C GLU A 75 18.72 64.87 -5.17
N LEU A 76 17.75 65.23 -4.33
CA LEU A 76 16.49 65.86 -4.70
C LEU A 76 16.76 67.35 -5.01
N GLN A 77 16.63 67.77 -6.27
CA GLN A 77 16.58 69.20 -6.60
C GLN A 77 15.21 69.76 -6.22
N SER A 78 15.24 70.79 -5.37
CA SER A 78 14.08 71.56 -4.95
C SER A 78 13.57 72.44 -6.11
N GLY A 79 12.42 72.08 -6.67
CA GLY A 79 11.58 72.97 -7.46
C GLY A 79 10.18 72.97 -6.84
N ASN A 80 9.76 74.12 -6.34
CA ASN A 80 8.38 74.37 -5.94
C ASN A 80 7.48 74.21 -7.15
N ASP A 81 6.52 73.29 -7.09
CA ASP A 81 5.22 73.44 -7.72
C ASP A 81 4.20 72.66 -6.88
N ASP A 82 3.14 73.36 -6.48
CA ASP A 82 2.00 72.82 -5.76
C ASP A 82 1.31 71.73 -6.61
N ALA A 83 1.65 70.47 -6.37
CA ALA A 83 0.94 69.32 -6.93
C ALA A 83 0.60 68.33 -5.83
N VAL A 84 -0.70 68.21 -5.57
CA VAL A 84 -1.35 67.16 -4.77
C VAL A 84 -0.81 65.78 -5.21
N PRO A 85 -0.52 64.84 -4.30
CA PRO A 85 -0.04 63.52 -4.69
C PRO A 85 -1.10 62.84 -5.58
N ASP A 86 -0.66 62.37 -6.75
CA ASP A 86 -1.46 61.60 -7.70
C ASP A 86 -2.19 60.48 -6.95
N VAL A 87 -3.50 60.63 -6.81
CA VAL A 87 -4.40 59.56 -6.44
C VAL A 87 -4.25 58.50 -7.53
N VAL A 88 -3.71 57.33 -7.19
CA VAL A 88 -3.71 56.17 -8.08
C VAL A 88 -5.17 55.88 -8.41
N ASP A 89 -5.59 56.21 -9.62
CA ASP A 89 -6.95 55.94 -10.07
C ASP A 89 -7.08 54.43 -10.24
N LEU A 90 -7.66 53.78 -9.22
CA LEU A 90 -7.98 52.35 -9.22
C LEU A 90 -9.14 52.03 -10.19
N ASN A 91 -9.71 53.01 -10.88
CA ASN A 91 -10.82 52.83 -11.83
C ASN A 91 -10.37 52.41 -13.23
N VAL A 92 -9.37 51.55 -13.36
CA VAL A 92 -9.13 50.82 -14.61
C VAL A 92 -10.23 49.76 -14.74
N SER A 93 -11.22 50.00 -15.60
CA SER A 93 -12.29 49.03 -15.85
C SER A 93 -11.79 47.87 -16.72
N LEU A 94 -11.52 46.73 -16.08
CA LEU A 94 -11.21 45.48 -16.75
C LEU A 94 -12.50 44.82 -17.26
N ASP A 95 -12.71 44.81 -18.58
CA ASP A 95 -13.82 44.07 -19.21
C ASP A 95 -13.47 42.58 -19.32
N VAL A 96 -13.67 41.85 -18.21
CA VAL A 96 -13.47 40.39 -18.14
C VAL A 96 -14.81 39.68 -18.08
N GLN A 97 -15.11 38.88 -19.11
CA GLN A 97 -16.31 38.03 -19.13
C GLN A 97 -16.08 36.70 -18.40
N TRP A 98 -16.59 36.59 -17.17
CA TRP A 98 -16.55 35.37 -16.38
C TRP A 98 -17.63 34.35 -16.80
N ARG A 99 -17.28 33.06 -16.83
CA ARG A 99 -18.20 31.95 -17.14
C ARG A 99 -17.98 30.78 -16.18
N ASN A 100 -19.03 30.01 -15.92
CA ASN A 100 -18.92 28.82 -15.09
C ASN A 100 -18.23 27.66 -15.83
N CYS A 101 -17.50 26.82 -15.08
CA CYS A 101 -16.90 25.60 -15.60
C CYS A 101 -17.97 24.57 -15.96
N LYS A 102 -17.94 24.03 -17.18
CA LYS A 102 -18.94 23.08 -17.70
C LYS A 102 -18.47 21.64 -17.53
N LEU A 103 -18.71 21.06 -16.36
CA LEU A 103 -18.23 19.71 -15.99
C LEU A 103 -19.33 18.76 -15.47
N GLY A 104 -20.60 19.11 -15.65
CA GLY A 104 -21.73 18.30 -15.19
C GLY A 104 -21.82 18.21 -13.67
N ALA A 105 -22.15 17.02 -13.14
CA ALA A 105 -22.34 16.79 -11.70
C ALA A 105 -21.08 17.01 -10.84
N ALA A 106 -19.88 16.95 -11.44
CA ALA A 106 -18.60 17.16 -10.77
C ALA A 106 -18.17 18.65 -10.72
N SER A 107 -19.06 19.58 -11.09
CA SER A 107 -18.67 20.98 -11.27
C SER A 107 -18.34 21.72 -9.98
N VAL A 108 -18.91 21.35 -8.83
CA VAL A 108 -18.72 22.05 -7.54
C VAL A 108 -17.38 21.73 -6.85
N ASP A 109 -16.85 20.51 -7.05
CA ASP A 109 -15.59 20.03 -6.46
C ASP A 109 -14.45 19.97 -7.49
N TYR A 110 -14.57 20.75 -8.56
CA TYR A 110 -13.62 20.73 -9.65
C TYR A 110 -12.27 21.36 -9.25
N ILE A 111 -11.22 20.56 -9.34
CA ILE A 111 -9.83 20.96 -9.12
C ILE A 111 -9.05 20.72 -10.42
N PRO A 112 -8.71 21.76 -11.18
CA PRO A 112 -8.19 21.62 -12.55
C PRO A 112 -7.04 20.62 -12.72
N CYS A 113 -6.09 20.60 -11.78
CA CYS A 113 -4.94 19.70 -11.86
C CYS A 113 -5.19 18.30 -11.30
N LEU A 114 -6.26 18.06 -10.55
CA LEU A 114 -6.59 16.72 -10.04
C LEU A 114 -7.70 16.06 -10.85
N ASP A 115 -8.48 16.85 -11.62
CA ASP A 115 -9.61 16.38 -12.43
C ASP A 115 -9.33 16.45 -13.94
N ASN A 116 -8.07 16.40 -14.34
CA ASN A 116 -7.69 16.30 -15.74
C ASN A 116 -7.83 14.86 -16.24
N TRP A 117 -9.08 14.45 -16.45
CA TRP A 117 -9.45 13.11 -16.88
C TRP A 117 -8.81 12.68 -18.19
N LYS A 118 -8.44 13.64 -19.06
CA LYS A 118 -7.71 13.34 -20.29
C LYS A 118 -6.32 12.80 -19.98
N ALA A 119 -5.53 13.53 -19.19
CA ALA A 119 -4.19 13.10 -18.79
C ALA A 119 -4.22 11.80 -17.95
N ILE A 120 -5.17 11.69 -17.02
CA ILE A 120 -5.31 10.50 -16.16
C ILE A 120 -5.67 9.23 -16.96
N LYS A 121 -6.37 9.35 -18.10
CA LYS A 121 -6.67 8.23 -19.00
C LYS A 121 -5.47 7.82 -19.86
N GLU A 122 -4.51 8.71 -20.06
CA GLU A 122 -3.31 8.45 -20.88
C GLU A 122 -2.17 7.81 -20.06
N LEU A 123 -2.32 7.67 -18.74
CA LEU A 123 -1.34 7.00 -17.87
C LEU A 123 -1.18 5.52 -18.24
N LYS A 124 0.08 5.08 -18.36
CA LYS A 124 0.43 3.69 -18.71
C LYS A 124 0.15 2.68 -17.60
N SER A 125 0.21 3.11 -16.34
CA SER A 125 -0.10 2.32 -15.15
C SER A 125 -0.76 3.20 -14.09
N ARG A 126 -1.46 2.56 -13.16
CA ARG A 126 -2.04 3.18 -11.96
C ARG A 126 -1.60 2.48 -10.67
N THR A 127 -0.66 1.55 -10.77
CA THR A 127 -0.21 0.68 -9.67
C THR A 127 0.43 1.47 -8.53
N HIS A 128 1.11 2.57 -8.81
CA HIS A 128 1.74 3.42 -7.79
C HIS A 128 0.90 4.65 -7.48
N MET A 129 -0.40 4.66 -7.79
CA MET A 129 -1.30 5.78 -7.47
C MET A 129 -1.01 7.08 -8.24
N GLU A 130 -0.34 7.01 -9.38
CA GLU A 130 0.02 8.17 -10.23
C GLU A 130 -1.21 8.95 -10.71
N HIS A 131 -2.36 8.27 -10.78
CA HIS A 131 -3.65 8.88 -11.11
C HIS A 131 -4.16 9.87 -10.04
N ARG A 132 -3.56 9.91 -8.85
CA ARG A 132 -3.88 10.86 -7.76
C ARG A 132 -2.95 12.07 -7.70
N GLU A 133 -1.98 12.13 -8.62
CA GLU A 133 -1.03 13.23 -8.74
C GLU A 133 -1.64 14.45 -9.46
N ARG A 134 -0.89 15.56 -9.46
CA ARG A 134 -1.27 16.78 -10.19
C ARG A 134 -0.96 16.65 -11.68
N HIS A 135 -2.00 16.58 -12.51
CA HIS A 135 -1.99 16.59 -13.96
C HIS A 135 -2.66 17.87 -14.50
N CYS A 136 -1.93 18.99 -14.61
CA CYS A 136 -2.56 20.27 -14.96
C CYS A 136 -2.92 20.40 -16.45
N PRO A 137 -4.10 20.94 -16.81
CA PRO A 137 -4.47 21.22 -18.20
C PRO A 137 -3.65 22.37 -18.80
N SER A 138 -3.37 22.27 -20.10
CA SER A 138 -2.73 23.33 -20.89
C SER A 138 -3.58 23.67 -22.11
N PRO A 139 -4.06 24.93 -22.26
CA PRO A 139 -3.91 26.04 -21.33
C PRO A 139 -4.74 25.87 -20.04
N SER A 140 -4.43 26.64 -19.00
CA SER A 140 -5.20 26.64 -17.76
C SER A 140 -6.63 27.17 -17.96
N PRO A 141 -7.64 26.56 -17.32
CA PRO A 141 -9.03 26.99 -17.47
C PRO A 141 -9.24 28.39 -16.86
N ARG A 142 -10.06 29.20 -17.54
CA ARG A 142 -10.44 30.57 -17.12
C ARG A 142 -11.92 30.67 -16.75
N CYS A 143 -12.45 29.64 -16.10
CA CYS A 143 -13.85 29.56 -15.68
C CYS A 143 -13.96 29.56 -14.15
N LEU A 144 -15.14 29.94 -13.64
CA LEU A 144 -15.48 29.93 -12.23
C LEU A 144 -16.13 28.60 -11.82
N VAL A 145 -15.76 28.08 -10.65
CA VAL A 145 -16.37 26.91 -10.05
C VAL A 145 -17.69 27.32 -9.39
N PRO A 146 -18.84 26.70 -9.72
CA PRO A 146 -20.12 27.03 -9.10
C PRO A 146 -20.17 26.63 -7.63
N LEU A 147 -20.96 27.36 -6.84
CA LEU A 147 -21.24 27.00 -5.45
C LEU A 147 -22.23 25.81 -5.37
N PRO A 148 -22.14 24.98 -4.32
CA PRO A 148 -23.18 24.02 -3.99
C PRO A 148 -24.55 24.66 -3.79
N SER A 149 -25.62 23.91 -4.07
CA SER A 149 -26.98 24.36 -3.81
C SER A 149 -27.20 24.53 -2.30
N GLY A 150 -27.62 25.72 -1.88
CA GLY A 150 -27.84 26.03 -0.45
C GLY A 150 -26.56 26.40 0.32
N TYR A 151 -25.44 26.66 -0.37
CA TYR A 151 -24.19 27.08 0.27
C TYR A 151 -24.41 28.28 1.21
N LYS A 152 -23.81 28.19 2.40
CA LYS A 152 -23.88 29.22 3.45
C LYS A 152 -22.47 29.69 3.79
N VAL A 153 -22.37 30.91 4.33
CA VAL A 153 -21.14 31.38 4.96
C VAL A 153 -20.69 30.36 6.02
N PRO A 154 -19.40 29.96 6.03
CA PRO A 154 -18.91 28.98 7.00
C PRO A 154 -19.23 29.35 8.44
N VAL A 155 -19.45 28.32 9.26
CA VAL A 155 -19.60 28.48 10.71
C VAL A 155 -18.36 29.21 11.23
N GLN A 156 -18.53 30.16 12.15
CA GLN A 156 -17.41 30.93 12.66
C GLN A 156 -16.55 30.11 13.63
N TRP A 157 -15.24 30.31 13.58
CA TRP A 157 -14.31 29.76 14.56
C TRP A 157 -14.65 30.27 15.98
N PRO A 158 -14.56 29.45 17.05
CA PRO A 158 -14.09 28.06 17.10
C PRO A 158 -15.15 26.99 16.86
N LYS A 159 -16.43 27.37 16.69
CA LYS A 159 -17.52 26.39 16.51
C LYS A 159 -17.34 25.54 15.25
N SER A 160 -16.76 26.12 14.21
CA SER A 160 -16.43 25.43 12.96
C SER A 160 -15.57 24.19 13.17
N ARG A 161 -14.72 24.16 14.20
CA ARG A 161 -13.88 22.99 14.53
C ARG A 161 -14.72 21.73 14.70
N ASP A 162 -15.89 21.85 15.31
CA ASP A 162 -16.72 20.71 15.72
C ASP A 162 -17.99 20.58 14.88
N MET A 163 -18.34 21.56 14.06
CA MET A 163 -19.48 21.49 13.16
C MET A 163 -19.37 22.37 11.90
N VAL A 164 -19.92 21.87 10.78
CA VAL A 164 -20.03 22.63 9.52
C VAL A 164 -21.42 22.44 8.90
N TRP A 165 -21.82 23.33 7.99
CA TRP A 165 -23.08 23.19 7.26
C TRP A 165 -23.07 21.96 6.35
N TYR A 166 -24.17 21.21 6.35
CA TYR A 166 -24.35 20.06 5.46
C TYR A 166 -24.25 20.47 3.99
N ASP A 167 -24.91 21.58 3.63
CA ASP A 167 -24.99 22.06 2.24
C ASP A 167 -23.65 22.56 1.67
N ASN A 168 -22.69 22.90 2.54
CA ASN A 168 -21.36 23.33 2.10
C ASN A 168 -20.50 22.16 1.61
N VAL A 169 -20.77 20.94 2.09
CA VAL A 169 -20.01 19.73 1.74
C VAL A 169 -20.97 18.54 1.60
N PRO A 170 -21.85 18.51 0.58
CA PRO A 170 -22.98 17.58 0.50
C PRO A 170 -22.57 16.15 0.08
N HIS A 171 -21.65 15.51 0.82
CA HIS A 171 -21.16 14.15 0.59
C HIS A 171 -21.74 13.16 1.64
N PRO A 172 -22.93 12.58 1.40
CA PRO A 172 -23.58 11.70 2.37
C PRO A 172 -22.85 10.35 2.56
N LYS A 173 -22.10 9.90 1.54
CA LYS A 173 -21.41 8.60 1.54
C LYS A 173 -20.42 8.45 2.70
N LEU A 174 -19.70 9.52 3.06
CA LEU A 174 -18.72 9.45 4.16
C LEU A 174 -19.41 9.20 5.50
N VAL A 175 -20.58 9.80 5.71
CA VAL A 175 -21.36 9.69 6.96
C VAL A 175 -21.92 8.29 7.11
N GLU A 176 -22.35 7.68 6.00
CA GLU A 176 -22.85 6.31 5.97
C GLU A 176 -21.73 5.30 6.21
N TYR A 177 -20.63 5.41 5.46
CA TYR A 177 -19.50 4.48 5.53
C TYR A 177 -18.72 4.54 6.86
N LYS A 178 -18.70 5.70 7.54
CA LYS A 178 -17.93 5.93 8.78
C LYS A 178 -18.77 6.10 10.04
N LYS A 179 -20.07 5.78 9.98
CA LYS A 179 -21.03 5.98 11.09
C LYS A 179 -20.57 5.37 12.41
N GLU A 180 -20.03 4.14 12.36
CA GLU A 180 -19.60 3.39 13.55
C GLU A 180 -18.29 3.92 14.17
N GLN A 181 -17.52 4.70 13.42
CA GLN A 181 -16.20 5.17 13.84
C GLN A 181 -16.24 6.56 14.50
N ASN A 182 -17.43 7.16 14.61
CA ASN A 182 -17.62 8.51 15.16
C ASN A 182 -16.74 9.57 14.48
N TRP A 183 -16.47 9.44 13.18
CA TRP A 183 -15.72 10.45 12.42
C TRP A 183 -16.56 11.70 12.19
N VAL A 184 -17.78 11.51 11.70
CA VAL A 184 -18.73 12.57 11.34
C VAL A 184 -20.15 12.05 11.55
N ARG A 185 -21.04 12.89 12.05
CA ARG A 185 -22.46 12.59 12.23
C ARG A 185 -23.29 13.72 11.61
N LYS A 186 -24.38 13.39 10.93
CA LYS A 186 -25.36 14.40 10.52
C LYS A 186 -26.29 14.72 11.69
N SER A 187 -26.45 15.99 12.02
CA SER A 187 -27.36 16.49 13.06
C SER A 187 -28.08 17.74 12.56
N GLY A 188 -29.33 17.58 12.12
CA GLY A 188 -30.07 18.65 11.45
C GLY A 188 -29.36 19.11 10.17
N ASP A 189 -29.12 20.42 10.08
CA ASP A 189 -28.44 21.09 8.95
C ASP A 189 -26.91 21.05 9.06
N TYR A 190 -26.35 20.33 10.04
CA TYR A 190 -24.92 20.30 10.32
C TYR A 190 -24.34 18.90 10.18
N PHE A 191 -23.07 18.86 9.75
CA PHE A 191 -22.17 17.79 10.12
C PHE A 191 -21.49 18.13 11.44
N VAL A 192 -21.42 17.15 12.34
CA VAL A 192 -20.80 17.26 13.67
C VAL A 192 -19.63 16.29 13.76
N PHE A 193 -18.49 16.77 14.28
CA PHE A 193 -17.23 16.04 14.38
C PHE A 193 -16.90 15.78 15.85
N PRO A 194 -17.27 14.63 16.43
CA PRO A 194 -17.11 14.39 17.87
C PRO A 194 -15.66 14.05 18.27
N GLY A 195 -14.66 14.25 17.40
CA GLY A 195 -13.26 13.93 17.67
C GLY A 195 -12.95 12.43 17.68
N GLY A 196 -13.87 11.60 17.17
CA GLY A 196 -13.67 10.17 16.97
C GLY A 196 -12.83 9.86 15.73
N GLY A 197 -12.48 8.59 15.57
CA GLY A 197 -11.52 8.15 14.57
C GLY A 197 -11.37 6.64 14.57
N THR A 198 -10.85 6.05 13.49
CA THR A 198 -10.50 4.62 13.49
C THR A 198 -9.41 4.34 14.53
N GLN A 199 -8.53 5.32 14.77
CA GLN A 199 -7.50 5.31 15.82
C GLN A 199 -7.92 6.03 17.10
N PHE A 200 -8.91 6.92 17.03
CA PHE A 200 -9.38 7.71 18.16
C PHE A 200 -10.66 7.10 18.77
N LYS A 201 -10.64 5.79 19.04
CA LYS A 201 -11.82 5.08 19.60
C LYS A 201 -12.28 5.68 20.92
N ASN A 202 -11.33 6.14 21.75
CA ASN A 202 -11.55 6.80 23.03
C ASN A 202 -11.49 8.34 22.92
N GLY A 203 -11.64 8.89 21.72
CA GLY A 203 -11.48 10.31 21.41
C GLY A 203 -10.03 10.74 21.18
N VAL A 204 -9.86 11.81 20.41
CA VAL A 204 -8.54 12.31 19.98
C VAL A 204 -7.70 12.87 21.14
N ASN A 205 -8.31 13.45 22.17
CA ASN A 205 -7.59 13.92 23.37
C ASN A 205 -6.86 12.77 24.09
N SER A 206 -7.53 11.64 24.26
CA SER A 206 -6.93 10.44 24.86
C SER A 206 -5.69 9.98 24.08
N TYR A 207 -5.68 10.17 22.75
CA TYR A 207 -4.56 9.83 21.88
C TYR A 207 -3.40 10.85 21.99
N ILE A 208 -3.72 12.14 21.99
CA ILE A 208 -2.74 13.22 22.21
C ILE A 208 -2.03 13.04 23.56
N ASP A 209 -2.79 12.72 24.61
CA ASP A 209 -2.26 12.42 25.95
C ASP A 209 -1.40 11.15 25.95
N TYR A 210 -1.84 10.11 25.24
CA TYR A 210 -1.11 8.85 25.13
C TYR A 210 0.26 9.04 24.47
N ILE A 211 0.35 9.83 23.40
CA ILE A 211 1.63 10.15 22.74
C ILE A 211 2.58 10.82 23.75
N GLN A 212 2.11 11.87 24.44
CA GLN A 212 2.93 12.62 25.37
C GLN A 212 3.36 11.77 26.59
N LYS A 213 2.50 10.86 27.06
CA LYS A 213 2.85 9.89 28.12
C LYS A 213 3.89 8.87 27.66
N THR A 214 3.78 8.40 26.43
CA THR A 214 4.69 7.39 25.85
C THR A 214 6.07 7.97 25.59
N LEU A 215 6.13 9.21 25.09
CA LEU A 215 7.38 9.91 24.83
C LEU A 215 7.35 11.31 25.46
N PRO A 216 7.72 11.46 26.75
CA PRO A 216 7.67 12.73 27.48
C PRO A 216 8.53 13.86 26.91
N ALA A 217 9.43 13.54 25.97
CA ALA A 217 10.17 14.52 25.19
C ALA A 217 9.27 15.32 24.26
N ILE A 218 8.12 14.77 23.83
CA ILE A 218 7.09 15.49 23.08
C ILE A 218 6.30 16.36 24.05
N LYS A 219 6.45 17.69 23.94
CA LYS A 219 5.68 18.66 24.72
C LYS A 219 4.94 19.59 23.76
N TRP A 220 3.65 19.32 23.58
CA TRP A 220 2.76 20.10 22.72
C TRP A 220 2.80 21.60 23.10
N GLY A 221 2.88 22.45 22.07
CA GLY A 221 2.92 23.91 22.22
C GLY A 221 4.21 24.46 22.80
N LYS A 222 5.19 23.60 23.13
CA LYS A 222 6.51 23.98 23.62
C LYS A 222 7.56 23.65 22.56
N ASN A 223 8.09 22.43 22.56
CA ASN A 223 9.10 22.01 21.58
C ASN A 223 8.49 21.40 20.32
N ILE A 224 7.21 21.02 20.36
CA ILE A 224 6.46 20.61 19.17
C ILE A 224 5.40 21.67 18.89
N ARG A 225 5.54 22.39 17.78
CA ARG A 225 4.66 23.49 17.39
C ARG A 225 4.09 23.32 15.99
N VAL A 226 4.84 22.77 15.05
CA VAL A 226 4.45 22.63 13.64
C VAL A 226 4.47 21.16 13.23
N ILE A 227 3.30 20.62 12.85
CA ILE A 227 3.10 19.20 12.55
C ILE A 227 2.62 19.00 11.12
N LEU A 228 3.11 17.94 10.48
CA LEU A 228 2.54 17.41 9.24
C LEU A 228 1.73 16.15 9.54
N ASP A 229 0.44 16.16 9.24
CA ASP A 229 -0.48 15.03 9.47
C ASP A 229 -0.84 14.35 8.15
N VAL A 230 -0.19 13.21 7.90
CA VAL A 230 -0.27 12.41 6.68
C VAL A 230 -1.51 11.50 6.77
N GLY A 231 -2.36 11.53 5.75
CA GLY A 231 -3.59 10.72 5.73
C GLY A 231 -4.55 11.12 6.84
N CYS A 232 -4.73 12.43 7.03
CA CYS A 232 -5.40 13.08 8.16
C CYS A 232 -6.89 12.74 8.35
N GLY A 233 -7.54 12.08 7.39
CA GLY A 233 -8.99 11.96 7.34
C GLY A 233 -9.65 13.33 7.36
N VAL A 234 -10.59 13.55 8.30
CA VAL A 234 -11.24 14.86 8.51
C VAL A 234 -10.40 15.85 9.34
N ALA A 235 -9.14 15.56 9.62
CA ALA A 235 -8.19 16.40 10.38
C ALA A 235 -8.53 16.61 11.87
N SER A 236 -9.16 15.62 12.53
CA SER A 236 -9.47 15.71 13.97
C SER A 236 -8.23 15.85 14.85
N PHE A 237 -7.12 15.19 14.51
CA PHE A 237 -5.86 15.31 15.24
C PHE A 237 -5.33 16.75 15.24
N GLY A 238 -5.18 17.34 14.04
CA GLY A 238 -4.77 18.73 13.91
C GLY A 238 -5.74 19.73 14.54
N GLY A 239 -7.05 19.50 14.41
CA GLY A 239 -8.08 20.39 14.95
C GLY A 239 -8.04 20.53 16.47
N TYR A 240 -7.78 19.45 17.21
CA TYR A 240 -7.72 19.47 18.68
C TYR A 240 -6.36 19.95 19.20
N LEU A 241 -5.29 19.81 18.42
CA LEU A 241 -3.97 20.32 18.74
C LEU A 241 -3.87 21.86 18.70
N LEU A 242 -4.81 22.53 18.02
CA LEU A 242 -4.93 23.99 18.08
C LEU A 242 -5.14 24.49 19.52
N ASP A 243 -5.88 23.74 20.35
CA ASP A 243 -6.08 24.06 21.78
C ASP A 243 -4.78 23.94 22.59
N GLN A 244 -3.82 23.15 22.12
CA GLN A 244 -2.50 22.95 22.73
C GLN A 244 -1.45 23.89 22.14
N ASN A 245 -1.87 24.95 21.44
CA ASN A 245 -0.97 25.86 20.74
C ASN A 245 -0.03 25.07 19.81
N VAL A 246 -0.57 24.19 18.97
CA VAL A 246 0.14 23.48 17.91
C VAL A 246 -0.60 23.70 16.60
N ILE A 247 0.14 24.02 15.53
CA ILE A 247 -0.41 24.11 14.18
C ILE A 247 -0.09 22.84 13.41
N THR A 248 -1.10 22.26 12.77
CA THR A 248 -0.97 21.02 12.01
C THR A 248 -1.39 21.28 10.58
N MET A 249 -0.50 21.01 9.63
CA MET A 249 -0.83 20.93 8.22
C MET A 249 -1.26 19.50 7.91
N SER A 250 -2.53 19.30 7.62
CA SER A 250 -3.11 18.01 7.30
C SER A 250 -3.12 17.78 5.78
N PHE A 251 -2.79 16.57 5.30
CA PHE A 251 -2.98 16.28 3.88
C PHE A 251 -3.37 14.84 3.59
N ALA A 252 -4.04 14.66 2.45
CA ALA A 252 -4.44 13.39 1.90
C ALA A 252 -4.57 13.51 0.37
N PRO A 253 -4.49 12.40 -0.38
CA PRO A 253 -4.88 12.39 -1.79
C PRO A 253 -6.38 12.69 -1.97
N LYS A 254 -6.77 13.13 -3.16
CA LYS A 254 -8.18 13.06 -3.58
C LYS A 254 -8.53 11.58 -3.76
N ASP A 255 -9.50 11.09 -3.00
CA ASP A 255 -9.93 9.68 -3.01
C ASP A 255 -11.44 9.56 -3.29
N GLU A 256 -11.91 8.31 -3.43
CA GLU A 256 -13.32 7.98 -3.71
C GLU A 256 -14.30 8.37 -2.58
N HIS A 257 -13.78 8.82 -1.43
CA HIS A 257 -14.57 9.37 -0.32
C HIS A 257 -14.73 10.90 -0.42
N GLU A 258 -14.23 11.49 -1.51
CA GLU A 258 -14.53 12.78 -2.17
C GLU A 258 -14.57 14.09 -1.37
N ALA A 259 -14.38 14.12 -0.04
CA ALA A 259 -14.41 15.41 0.68
C ALA A 259 -13.64 15.49 2.01
N GLN A 260 -12.75 14.55 2.34
CA GLN A 260 -12.07 14.54 3.64
C GLN A 260 -11.30 15.84 3.94
N ILE A 261 -10.52 16.32 2.96
CA ILE A 261 -9.80 17.59 3.05
C ILE A 261 -10.76 18.79 3.01
N GLN A 262 -11.83 18.73 2.22
CA GLN A 262 -12.85 19.79 2.20
C GLN A 262 -13.52 19.96 3.57
N PHE A 263 -13.83 18.85 4.26
CA PHE A 263 -14.34 18.89 5.63
C PHE A 263 -13.34 19.56 6.59
N ALA A 264 -12.05 19.25 6.49
CA ALA A 264 -11.03 19.90 7.32
C ALA A 264 -10.99 21.42 7.08
N LEU A 265 -11.04 21.85 5.81
CA LEU A 265 -11.01 23.25 5.42
C LEU A 265 -12.26 24.02 5.87
N GLU A 266 -13.46 23.47 5.69
CA GLU A 266 -14.72 24.08 6.15
C GLU A 266 -14.80 24.19 7.68
N ARG A 267 -14.04 23.34 8.40
CA ARG A 267 -13.88 23.43 9.86
C ARG A 267 -12.87 24.52 10.29
N GLY A 268 -12.12 25.10 9.36
CA GLY A 268 -11.06 26.06 9.62
C GLY A 268 -9.72 25.42 10.03
N ILE A 269 -9.52 24.14 9.71
CA ILE A 269 -8.29 23.39 10.05
C ILE A 269 -7.35 23.42 8.84
N PRO A 270 -6.04 23.73 9.01
CA PRO A 270 -5.11 23.78 7.89
C PRO A 270 -4.99 22.44 7.19
N ALA A 271 -5.34 22.38 5.90
CA ALA A 271 -5.28 21.15 5.13
C ALA A 271 -4.95 21.41 3.65
N THR A 272 -4.41 20.40 2.96
CA THR A 272 -4.10 20.45 1.52
C THR A 272 -4.22 19.07 0.87
N LEU A 273 -4.33 19.04 -0.45
CA LEU A 273 -4.30 17.80 -1.25
C LEU A 273 -2.87 17.53 -1.71
N SER A 274 -2.34 16.34 -1.42
CA SER A 274 -0.99 15.92 -1.83
C SER A 274 -0.80 14.41 -1.71
N VAL A 275 0.23 13.89 -2.38
CA VAL A 275 0.61 12.46 -2.38
C VAL A 275 2.10 12.36 -2.05
N ILE A 276 2.43 11.77 -0.90
CA ILE A 276 3.83 11.56 -0.48
C ILE A 276 4.45 10.26 -1.02
N GLY A 277 3.60 9.31 -1.46
CA GLY A 277 4.05 8.01 -1.95
C GLY A 277 4.92 8.12 -3.21
N THR A 278 4.52 8.97 -4.16
CA THR A 278 5.18 9.05 -5.47
C THR A 278 5.84 10.38 -5.79
N GLN A 279 5.49 11.46 -5.09
CA GLN A 279 5.98 12.80 -5.36
C GLN A 279 6.60 13.47 -4.14
N LYS A 280 7.59 14.33 -4.39
CA LYS A 280 8.12 15.27 -3.41
C LYS A 280 7.03 16.28 -3.05
N LEU A 281 6.80 16.49 -1.76
CA LEU A 281 5.84 17.49 -1.27
C LEU A 281 6.37 18.91 -1.51
N THR A 282 5.45 19.86 -1.61
CA THR A 282 5.76 21.28 -1.84
C THR A 282 6.29 22.02 -0.61
N PHE A 283 6.56 21.29 0.48
CA PHE A 283 7.13 21.85 1.71
C PHE A 283 8.66 21.97 1.62
N PRO A 284 9.26 23.01 2.23
CA PRO A 284 10.70 23.14 2.30
C PRO A 284 11.32 22.06 3.21
N ASP A 285 12.63 21.93 3.13
CA ASP A 285 13.40 21.05 4.01
C ASP A 285 13.31 21.53 5.46
N ASN A 286 13.35 20.61 6.43
CA ASN A 286 13.35 20.92 7.87
C ASN A 286 12.18 21.84 8.31
N ALA A 287 10.99 21.63 7.74
CA ALA A 287 9.83 22.47 8.00
C ALA A 287 9.11 22.10 9.32
N TYR A 288 9.02 20.81 9.64
CA TYR A 288 8.12 20.28 10.66
C TYR A 288 8.87 19.72 11.89
N ASP A 289 8.33 19.97 13.09
CA ASP A 289 8.85 19.41 14.34
C ASP A 289 8.42 17.94 14.51
N LEU A 290 7.28 17.58 13.94
CA LEU A 290 6.70 16.25 14.02
C LEU A 290 5.95 15.90 12.74
N ILE A 291 6.09 14.66 12.28
CA ILE A 291 5.28 14.07 11.21
C ILE A 291 4.44 12.95 11.84
N HIS A 292 3.14 12.99 11.58
CA HIS A 292 2.17 12.05 12.13
C HIS A 292 1.52 11.25 10.99
N CYS A 293 1.44 9.93 11.13
CA CYS A 293 0.69 9.05 10.24
C CYS A 293 -0.06 8.01 11.07
N ALA A 294 -1.38 8.17 11.15
CA ALA A 294 -2.28 7.22 11.81
C ALA A 294 -3.03 6.40 10.74
N ARG A 295 -2.53 5.21 10.38
CA ARG A 295 -3.04 4.41 9.25
C ARG A 295 -3.21 5.22 7.95
N CYS A 296 -2.20 6.01 7.59
CA CYS A 296 -2.24 6.86 6.41
C CYS A 296 -2.16 6.12 5.06
N ARG A 297 -2.02 4.78 5.08
CA ARG A 297 -1.91 3.91 3.88
C ARG A 297 -0.76 4.31 2.95
N VAL A 298 0.29 4.89 3.51
CA VAL A 298 1.55 5.13 2.81
C VAL A 298 2.45 3.93 3.05
N HIS A 299 2.91 3.29 1.98
CA HIS A 299 3.97 2.28 2.02
C HIS A 299 5.30 3.01 2.18
N TRP A 300 5.76 3.19 3.42
CA TRP A 300 6.94 4.00 3.71
C TRP A 300 8.24 3.41 3.11
N ASP A 301 8.29 2.09 3.03
CA ASP A 301 9.32 1.27 2.39
C ASP A 301 9.16 1.15 0.86
N GLY A 302 8.00 1.55 0.33
CA GLY A 302 7.71 1.52 -1.10
C GLY A 302 8.64 2.39 -1.94
N ASP A 303 8.68 2.11 -3.25
CA ASP A 303 9.45 2.84 -4.26
C ASP A 303 10.94 3.03 -3.92
N GLY A 304 11.54 2.06 -3.22
CA GLY A 304 12.93 2.10 -2.77
C GLY A 304 13.16 3.01 -1.55
N GLY A 305 12.14 3.21 -0.71
CA GLY A 305 12.22 4.07 0.47
C GLY A 305 12.12 5.56 0.17
N LYS A 306 11.69 5.96 -1.04
CA LYS A 306 11.50 7.38 -1.40
C LYS A 306 10.57 8.12 -0.44
N PRO A 307 9.44 7.55 0.03
CA PRO A 307 8.59 8.24 1.01
C PRO A 307 9.33 8.52 2.33
N LEU A 308 10.20 7.61 2.78
CA LEU A 308 11.05 7.83 3.96
C LEU A 308 12.11 8.91 3.71
N LEU A 309 12.68 8.99 2.50
CA LEU A 309 13.60 10.09 2.15
C LEU A 309 12.88 11.44 2.16
N GLU A 310 11.66 11.49 1.65
CA GLU A 310 10.85 12.70 1.67
C GLU A 310 10.45 13.12 3.09
N LEU A 311 10.09 12.15 3.92
CA LEU A 311 9.86 12.34 5.35
C LEU A 311 11.11 12.90 6.04
N ASN A 312 12.28 12.30 5.79
CA ASN A 312 13.55 12.75 6.36
C ASN A 312 13.90 14.18 5.93
N ARG A 313 13.61 14.56 4.67
CA ARG A 313 13.88 15.90 4.16
C ARG A 313 13.05 16.97 4.86
N ILE A 314 11.76 16.72 5.08
CA ILE A 314 10.82 17.73 5.61
C ILE A 314 10.80 17.79 7.15
N LEU A 315 11.28 16.74 7.82
CA LEU A 315 11.39 16.69 9.28
C LEU A 315 12.62 17.47 9.75
N ARG A 316 12.47 18.32 10.78
CA ARG A 316 13.60 19.03 11.40
C ARG A 316 14.57 18.04 12.06
N PRO A 317 15.87 18.36 12.17
CA PRO A 317 16.79 17.58 12.97
C PRO A 317 16.30 17.50 14.43
N GLY A 318 16.22 16.29 14.97
CA GLY A 318 15.64 16.04 16.30
C GLY A 318 14.10 16.06 16.36
N GLY A 319 13.43 16.20 15.21
CA GLY A 319 11.99 16.05 15.08
C GLY A 319 11.55 14.59 15.21
N TYR A 320 10.23 14.39 15.34
CA TYR A 320 9.65 13.08 15.60
C TYR A 320 8.82 12.58 14.42
N PHE A 321 8.94 11.30 14.11
CA PHE A 321 7.98 10.60 13.26
C PHE A 321 7.12 9.68 14.11
N ILE A 322 5.83 9.99 14.23
CA ILE A 322 4.85 9.13 14.89
C ILE A 322 4.09 8.37 13.82
N TRP A 323 4.34 7.07 13.77
CA TRP A 323 3.61 6.16 12.91
C TRP A 323 2.88 5.14 13.75
N TRP A 324 1.55 5.05 13.55
CA TRP A 324 0.71 4.12 14.29
C TRP A 324 0.09 3.07 13.35
N PRO A 325 0.59 1.83 13.33
CA PRO A 325 -0.12 0.73 12.70
C PRO A 325 -1.31 0.30 13.56
N THR A 326 -2.07 -0.71 13.15
CA THR A 326 -3.07 -1.33 14.04
C THR A 326 -2.39 -1.76 15.36
N PRO A 327 -3.04 -1.69 16.53
CA PRO A 327 -2.47 -2.24 17.76
C PRO A 327 -2.21 -3.74 17.65
N TRP A 328 -1.28 -4.23 18.45
CA TRP A 328 -1.04 -5.66 18.61
C TRP A 328 -1.99 -6.24 19.67
N PRO A 329 -2.56 -7.45 19.51
CA PRO A 329 -2.36 -8.42 18.41
C PRO A 329 -3.32 -8.22 17.22
N GLN A 330 -4.13 -7.16 17.19
CA GLN A 330 -5.14 -6.96 16.14
C GLN A 330 -4.53 -6.84 14.72
N ARG A 331 -3.24 -6.50 14.59
CA ARG A 331 -2.52 -6.54 13.31
C ARG A 331 -2.56 -7.89 12.62
N LEU A 332 -2.60 -8.98 13.37
CA LEU A 332 -2.57 -10.34 12.82
C LEU A 332 -3.77 -10.64 11.93
N THR A 333 -4.91 -9.99 12.15
CA THR A 333 -6.17 -10.28 11.46
C THR A 333 -6.79 -9.07 10.78
N SER A 334 -6.30 -7.85 11.04
CA SER A 334 -6.80 -6.64 10.37
C SER A 334 -6.28 -6.52 8.94
N LYS A 335 -7.08 -5.93 8.04
CA LYS A 335 -6.66 -5.58 6.67
C LYS A 335 -5.28 -4.90 6.66
N PRO A 336 -4.25 -5.54 6.06
CA PRO A 336 -2.91 -4.97 5.94
C PRO A 336 -2.92 -3.73 5.02
N PRO A 337 -2.16 -2.66 5.34
CA PRO A 337 -1.96 -1.53 4.44
C PRO A 337 -1.44 -1.92 3.06
N SER A 338 -0.48 -2.85 2.98
CA SER A 338 0.18 -3.36 1.77
C SER A 338 -0.64 -4.35 0.97
N LEU A 339 -1.88 -4.62 1.39
CA LEU A 339 -2.78 -5.43 0.61
C LEU A 339 -3.19 -4.68 -0.67
N PRO A 340 -3.15 -5.33 -1.85
CA PRO A 340 -3.59 -4.72 -3.10
C PRO A 340 -5.00 -4.14 -3.03
N SER A 341 -5.26 -3.11 -3.84
CA SER A 341 -6.58 -2.46 -3.91
C SER A 341 -7.60 -3.21 -4.78
N GLU A 342 -7.26 -4.41 -5.26
CA GLU A 342 -8.16 -5.24 -6.05
C GLU A 342 -9.40 -5.67 -5.24
N PRO A 343 -10.57 -5.84 -5.88
CA PRO A 343 -11.83 -6.06 -5.16
C PRO A 343 -11.85 -7.30 -4.26
N ASP A 344 -11.12 -8.36 -4.65
CA ASP A 344 -11.09 -9.67 -4.00
C ASP A 344 -9.90 -9.85 -3.04
N ALA A 345 -8.91 -8.96 -3.04
CA ALA A 345 -7.69 -9.11 -2.25
C ALA A 345 -7.97 -9.20 -0.74
N GLU A 346 -8.93 -8.42 -0.24
CA GLU A 346 -9.35 -8.46 1.16
C GLU A 346 -10.05 -9.76 1.53
N ASP A 347 -10.90 -10.28 0.65
CA ASP A 347 -11.59 -11.54 0.86
C ASP A 347 -10.59 -12.71 0.88
N ILE A 348 -9.66 -12.74 -0.08
CA ILE A 348 -8.58 -13.75 -0.14
C ILE A 348 -7.72 -13.73 1.14
N PHE A 349 -7.31 -12.55 1.61
CA PHE A 349 -6.55 -12.42 2.86
C PHE A 349 -7.33 -12.93 4.09
N ASN A 350 -8.62 -12.59 4.16
CA ASN A 350 -9.49 -13.00 5.26
C ASN A 350 -9.76 -14.51 5.23
N GLU A 351 -9.92 -15.09 4.04
CA GLU A 351 -10.06 -16.54 3.84
C GLU A 351 -8.79 -17.28 4.23
N ASP A 352 -7.61 -16.82 3.82
CA ASP A 352 -6.32 -17.37 4.25
C ASP A 352 -6.19 -17.36 5.78
N THR A 353 -6.49 -16.22 6.41
CA THR A 353 -6.40 -16.09 7.88
C THR A 353 -7.35 -17.03 8.61
N LYS A 354 -8.58 -17.18 8.13
CA LYS A 354 -9.56 -18.14 8.69
C LYS A 354 -9.13 -19.59 8.46
N HIS A 355 -8.64 -19.89 7.26
CA HIS A 355 -8.16 -21.21 6.88
C HIS A 355 -7.05 -21.68 7.81
N TRP A 356 -6.02 -20.85 8.03
CA TRP A 356 -4.91 -21.20 8.91
C TRP A 356 -5.31 -21.29 10.37
N ALA A 357 -6.17 -20.40 10.86
CA ALA A 357 -6.68 -20.49 12.23
C ALA A 357 -7.41 -21.82 12.49
N ALA A 358 -8.27 -22.25 11.55
CA ALA A 358 -8.95 -23.54 11.64
C ALA A 358 -7.98 -24.71 11.49
N LEU A 359 -7.11 -24.70 10.49
CA LEU A 359 -6.19 -25.80 10.21
C LEU A 359 -5.20 -26.05 11.35
N VAL A 360 -4.63 -24.99 11.92
CA VAL A 360 -3.72 -25.10 13.06
C VAL A 360 -4.44 -25.68 14.27
N SER A 361 -5.61 -25.14 14.60
CA SER A 361 -6.47 -25.60 15.71
C SER A 361 -6.86 -27.08 15.53
N ASP A 362 -7.46 -27.42 14.40
CA ASP A 362 -8.20 -28.68 14.25
C ASP A 362 -7.31 -29.85 13.82
N VAL A 363 -6.18 -29.57 13.16
CA VAL A 363 -5.29 -30.60 12.62
C VAL A 363 -3.93 -30.56 13.30
N TYR A 364 -3.28 -29.41 13.37
CA TYR A 364 -1.85 -29.37 13.67
C TYR A 364 -1.54 -29.54 15.16
N LEU A 365 -2.30 -28.89 16.04
CA LEU A 365 -2.04 -28.94 17.48
C LEU A 365 -2.34 -30.32 18.08
N ASP A 366 -3.46 -30.94 17.68
CA ASP A 366 -3.95 -32.16 18.33
C ASP A 366 -3.80 -33.44 17.47
N GLY A 367 -3.74 -33.31 16.14
CA GLY A 367 -3.86 -34.47 15.23
C GLY A 367 -2.55 -35.14 14.81
N LEU A 368 -1.41 -34.45 14.90
CA LEU A 368 -0.17 -34.87 14.21
C LEU A 368 0.90 -35.50 15.11
N GLY A 369 0.65 -35.63 16.41
CA GLY A 369 1.62 -36.21 17.35
C GLY A 369 2.93 -35.40 17.49
N ILE A 370 2.90 -34.11 17.12
CA ILE A 370 4.02 -33.19 17.29
C ILE A 370 3.97 -32.65 18.72
N SER A 371 5.11 -32.74 19.43
CA SER A 371 5.23 -32.15 20.76
C SER A 371 5.48 -30.65 20.66
N TRP A 372 4.43 -29.86 20.44
CA TRP A 372 4.51 -28.40 20.30
C TRP A 372 5.19 -27.70 21.47
N ALA A 373 5.12 -28.27 22.68
CA ALA A 373 5.84 -27.76 23.85
C ALA A 373 7.38 -27.76 23.70
N SER A 374 7.92 -28.60 22.79
CA SER A 374 9.35 -28.68 22.49
C SER A 374 9.79 -27.83 21.29
N ILE A 375 8.85 -27.21 20.59
CA ILE A 375 9.11 -26.42 19.38
C ILE A 375 9.26 -24.95 19.75
N ARG A 376 10.35 -24.32 19.30
CA ARG A 376 10.63 -22.89 19.51
C ARG A 376 10.91 -22.16 18.22
N ASN A 377 11.73 -22.75 17.35
CA ASN A 377 12.20 -22.16 16.11
C ASN A 377 11.48 -22.82 14.93
N VAL A 378 10.54 -22.13 14.31
CA VAL A 378 9.78 -22.62 13.16
C VAL A 378 10.18 -21.86 11.91
N MET A 379 10.24 -22.54 10.78
CA MET A 379 10.33 -21.90 9.47
C MET A 379 9.12 -22.29 8.64
N ASP A 380 8.36 -21.31 8.18
CA ASP A 380 7.33 -21.50 7.18
C ASP A 380 7.93 -21.21 5.80
N MET A 381 8.15 -22.28 5.03
CA MET A 381 8.92 -22.24 3.79
C MET A 381 8.18 -21.59 2.63
N ASN A 382 6.85 -21.44 2.74
CA ASN A 382 6.00 -20.79 1.75
C ASN A 382 4.85 -20.05 2.44
N ALA A 383 5.15 -18.91 3.04
CA ALA A 383 4.30 -18.30 4.06
C ALA A 383 3.03 -17.62 3.52
N GLY A 384 2.93 -17.35 2.21
CA GLY A 384 1.80 -16.60 1.64
C GLY A 384 1.59 -15.29 2.39
N TYR A 385 0.42 -15.08 2.98
CA TYR A 385 0.13 -13.88 3.77
C TYR A 385 0.62 -13.94 5.24
N GLY A 386 1.25 -15.04 5.66
CA GLY A 386 1.70 -15.28 7.05
C GLY A 386 0.60 -15.85 7.96
N GLY A 387 -0.44 -16.47 7.40
CA GLY A 387 -1.59 -16.97 8.17
C GLY A 387 -1.21 -18.08 9.16
N PHE A 388 -0.32 -19.00 8.76
CA PHE A 388 0.20 -20.05 9.65
C PHE A 388 0.87 -19.47 10.90
N ALA A 389 1.79 -18.51 10.73
CA ALA A 389 2.46 -17.85 11.84
C ALA A 389 1.49 -17.05 12.73
N ALA A 390 0.49 -16.39 12.13
CA ALA A 390 -0.53 -15.68 12.88
C ALA A 390 -1.38 -16.62 13.75
N ALA A 391 -1.69 -17.84 13.27
CA ALA A 391 -2.45 -18.83 14.01
C ALA A 391 -1.67 -19.46 15.18
N LEU A 392 -0.33 -19.46 15.13
CA LEU A 392 0.53 -20.00 16.18
C LEU A 392 0.93 -18.98 17.26
N ILE A 393 0.41 -17.74 17.20
CA ILE A 393 0.95 -16.64 18.02
C ILE A 393 0.83 -16.83 19.53
N GLU A 394 -0.17 -17.58 19.98
CA GLU A 394 -0.41 -17.87 21.40
C GLU A 394 0.56 -18.93 21.96
N LEU A 395 1.32 -19.60 21.08
CA LEU A 395 2.35 -20.53 21.50
C LEU A 395 3.68 -19.81 21.77
N PRO A 396 4.50 -20.29 22.72
CA PRO A 396 5.79 -19.68 23.05
C PRO A 396 6.87 -19.99 22.01
N LEU A 397 6.60 -19.81 20.72
CA LEU A 397 7.50 -20.06 19.60
C LEU A 397 7.59 -18.83 18.68
N TRP A 398 8.50 -18.87 17.71
CA TRP A 398 8.56 -17.87 16.65
C TRP A 398 8.65 -18.55 15.28
N VAL A 399 8.19 -17.85 14.24
CA VAL A 399 8.15 -18.35 12.87
C VAL A 399 8.96 -17.43 11.97
N MET A 400 9.96 -17.97 11.28
CA MET A 400 10.57 -17.35 10.12
C MET A 400 9.65 -17.59 8.92
N ASN A 401 8.99 -16.54 8.42
CA ASN A 401 8.14 -16.63 7.25
C ASN A 401 8.97 -16.44 5.98
N VAL A 402 8.95 -17.40 5.06
CA VAL A 402 9.68 -17.31 3.78
C VAL A 402 8.69 -17.08 2.66
N VAL A 403 8.92 -16.03 1.87
CA VAL A 403 8.21 -15.76 0.60
C VAL A 403 9.14 -16.15 -0.55
N PRO A 404 8.83 -17.22 -1.30
CA PRO A 404 9.65 -17.62 -2.44
C PRO A 404 9.76 -16.50 -3.49
N ILE A 405 10.94 -16.29 -4.08
CA ILE A 405 11.14 -15.19 -5.06
C ILE A 405 10.31 -15.32 -6.34
N ASN A 406 9.75 -16.50 -6.59
CA ASN A 406 8.87 -16.82 -7.72
C ASN A 406 7.38 -16.77 -7.35
N ALA A 407 7.04 -16.41 -6.11
CA ALA A 407 5.67 -16.23 -5.65
C ALA A 407 5.22 -14.77 -5.77
N GLN A 408 3.94 -14.52 -5.51
CA GLN A 408 3.42 -13.15 -5.36
C GLN A 408 4.13 -12.47 -4.19
N ASP A 409 4.46 -11.19 -4.34
CA ASP A 409 5.07 -10.40 -3.27
C ASP A 409 4.06 -10.16 -2.14
N THR A 410 4.17 -10.95 -1.07
CA THR A 410 3.35 -10.86 0.13
C THR A 410 4.17 -10.52 1.38
N LEU A 411 5.47 -10.30 1.26
CA LEU A 411 6.32 -10.02 2.43
C LEU A 411 5.97 -8.69 3.12
N PRO A 412 5.62 -7.60 2.41
CA PRO A 412 5.12 -6.38 3.05
C PRO A 412 3.87 -6.62 3.91
N ILE A 413 3.00 -7.55 3.47
CA ILE A 413 1.80 -7.93 4.23
C ILE A 413 2.16 -8.67 5.52
N ILE A 414 3.16 -9.56 5.49
CA ILE A 414 3.68 -10.25 6.68
C ILE A 414 4.21 -9.23 7.70
N PHE A 415 4.99 -8.24 7.25
CA PHE A 415 5.49 -7.17 8.13
C PHE A 415 4.36 -6.28 8.66
N ASP A 416 3.37 -5.94 7.85
CA ASP A 416 2.19 -5.18 8.28
C ASP A 416 1.39 -5.89 9.38
N ARG A 417 1.38 -7.23 9.37
CA ARG A 417 0.80 -8.05 10.44
C ARG A 417 1.64 -8.03 11.72
N GLY A 418 2.88 -7.52 11.69
CA GLY A 418 3.83 -7.54 12.80
C GLY A 418 4.62 -8.84 12.92
N LEU A 419 4.68 -9.63 11.86
CA LEU A 419 5.46 -10.86 11.77
C LEU A 419 6.81 -10.58 11.08
N ILE A 420 7.75 -11.51 11.21
CA ILE A 420 9.05 -11.42 10.54
C ILE A 420 9.11 -12.37 9.35
N GLY A 421 9.84 -11.99 8.31
CA GLY A 421 10.04 -12.86 7.17
C GLY A 421 11.16 -12.41 6.24
N VAL A 422 11.43 -13.23 5.23
CA VAL A 422 12.47 -13.02 4.22
C VAL A 422 12.00 -13.50 2.86
N TYR A 423 12.55 -12.92 1.80
CA TYR A 423 12.52 -13.54 0.48
C TYR A 423 13.61 -14.61 0.39
N HIS A 424 13.35 -15.70 -0.32
CA HIS A 424 14.38 -16.71 -0.57
C HIS A 424 14.15 -17.44 -1.88
N ASP A 425 15.24 -17.75 -2.60
CA ASP A 425 15.24 -18.70 -3.71
C ASP A 425 15.60 -20.09 -3.14
N TRP A 426 14.65 -21.00 -3.14
CA TRP A 426 14.86 -22.37 -2.65
C TRP A 426 15.79 -23.20 -3.53
N CYS A 427 16.22 -22.68 -4.68
CA CYS A 427 17.30 -23.25 -5.47
C CYS A 427 18.70 -22.88 -4.94
N GLU A 428 18.78 -22.06 -3.88
CA GLU A 428 20.01 -21.67 -3.18
C GLU A 428 19.94 -22.06 -1.70
N SER A 429 21.07 -22.00 -1.00
CA SER A 429 21.11 -22.24 0.45
C SER A 429 20.59 -21.03 1.24
N VAL A 430 19.84 -21.28 2.32
CA VAL A 430 19.38 -20.25 3.25
C VAL A 430 20.58 -19.71 4.04
N ASN A 431 20.64 -18.39 4.24
CA ASN A 431 21.63 -17.71 5.09
C ASN A 431 21.38 -17.96 6.60
N THR A 432 21.55 -19.21 7.03
CA THR A 432 21.43 -19.64 8.42
C THR A 432 22.42 -20.76 8.72
N TYR A 433 22.74 -20.93 10.01
CA TYR A 433 23.55 -22.06 10.45
C TYR A 433 22.80 -23.40 10.25
N PRO A 434 23.50 -24.51 10.05
CA PRO A 434 22.87 -25.83 10.08
C PRO A 434 22.16 -26.08 11.43
N ARG A 435 21.08 -26.87 11.41
CA ARG A 435 20.31 -27.26 12.61
C ARG A 435 19.79 -26.05 13.41
N THR A 436 19.21 -25.07 12.71
CA THR A 436 18.63 -23.87 13.33
C THR A 436 17.20 -24.11 13.82
N TYR A 437 16.39 -24.80 13.02
CA TYR A 437 14.94 -24.91 13.22
C TYR A 437 14.54 -26.24 13.85
N ASP A 438 13.50 -26.20 14.68
CA ASP A 438 12.86 -27.36 15.31
C ASP A 438 11.74 -27.93 14.44
N LEU A 439 11.08 -27.05 13.66
CA LEU A 439 10.02 -27.41 12.73
C LEU A 439 10.16 -26.65 11.41
N LEU A 440 10.08 -27.37 10.30
CA LEU A 440 9.86 -26.82 8.97
C LEU A 440 8.40 -27.06 8.56
N HIS A 441 7.72 -25.99 8.18
CA HIS A 441 6.37 -26.04 7.63
C HIS A 441 6.42 -25.69 6.14
N SER A 442 5.63 -26.38 5.32
CA SER A 442 5.53 -26.10 3.90
C SER A 442 4.12 -26.42 3.39
N SER A 443 3.47 -25.45 2.75
CA SER A 443 2.19 -25.64 2.06
C SER A 443 2.34 -25.28 0.58
N PHE A 444 2.19 -26.29 -0.29
CA PHE A 444 2.26 -26.22 -1.75
C PHE A 444 3.53 -25.56 -2.31
N LEU A 445 4.65 -25.60 -1.57
CA LEU A 445 5.93 -25.07 -2.07
C LEU A 445 6.33 -25.81 -3.35
N PHE A 446 6.32 -27.13 -3.35
CA PHE A 446 6.95 -27.93 -4.39
C PHE A 446 6.13 -28.06 -5.67
N LYS A 447 4.81 -27.79 -5.60
CA LYS A 447 3.91 -27.79 -6.76
C LYS A 447 4.43 -26.90 -7.91
N ASN A 448 5.01 -25.74 -7.57
CA ASN A 448 5.48 -24.76 -8.56
C ASN A 448 7.01 -24.77 -8.76
N HIS A 449 7.77 -25.55 -8.00
CA HIS A 449 9.23 -25.52 -8.01
C HIS A 449 9.89 -26.48 -9.03
N GLN A 450 9.13 -27.41 -9.62
CA GLN A 450 9.68 -28.50 -10.45
C GLN A 450 10.41 -28.04 -11.74
N GLU A 451 10.30 -26.76 -12.12
CA GLU A 451 10.90 -26.24 -13.36
C GLU A 451 12.24 -25.53 -13.17
N ARG A 452 12.64 -25.15 -11.94
CA ARG A 452 13.84 -24.32 -11.71
C ARG A 452 15.05 -25.05 -11.11
N CYS A 453 14.82 -25.99 -10.19
CA CYS A 453 15.88 -26.77 -9.56
C CYS A 453 15.36 -28.14 -9.12
N ASP A 454 16.28 -29.05 -8.80
CA ASP A 454 15.92 -30.39 -8.39
C ASP A 454 15.31 -30.35 -6.98
N ILE A 455 14.29 -31.19 -6.76
CA ILE A 455 13.68 -31.37 -5.44
C ILE A 455 14.71 -31.83 -4.40
N ILE A 456 15.75 -32.54 -4.85
CA ILE A 456 16.85 -32.98 -4.01
C ILE A 456 17.60 -31.78 -3.41
N ASP A 457 17.81 -30.70 -4.17
CA ASP A 457 18.53 -29.52 -3.70
C ASP A 457 17.79 -28.89 -2.49
N VAL A 458 16.47 -28.77 -2.60
CA VAL A 458 15.61 -28.27 -1.52
C VAL A 458 15.63 -29.21 -0.32
N VAL A 459 15.54 -30.54 -0.53
CA VAL A 459 15.55 -31.52 0.57
C VAL A 459 16.90 -31.54 1.30
N VAL A 460 18.02 -31.38 0.59
CA VAL A 460 19.35 -31.25 1.20
C VAL A 460 19.41 -30.00 2.07
N GLU A 461 18.85 -28.88 1.60
CA GLU A 461 18.78 -27.66 2.39
C GLU A 461 17.88 -27.82 3.63
N MET A 462 16.73 -28.46 3.48
CA MET A 462 15.85 -28.83 4.60
C MET A 462 16.59 -29.69 5.64
N ASP A 463 17.36 -30.69 5.20
CA ASP A 463 18.20 -31.47 6.12
C ASP A 463 19.27 -30.61 6.76
N ARG A 464 19.94 -29.73 6.02
CA ARG A 464 20.96 -28.87 6.62
C ARG A 464 20.39 -28.02 7.77
N ILE A 465 19.24 -27.38 7.59
CA ILE A 465 18.69 -26.39 8.54
C ILE A 465 17.83 -26.99 9.65
N LEU A 466 17.25 -28.18 9.47
CA LEU A 466 16.44 -28.85 10.50
C LEU A 466 17.33 -29.57 11.53
N ARG A 467 17.01 -29.42 12.82
CA ARG A 467 17.66 -30.14 13.91
C ARG A 467 17.34 -31.63 13.86
N PRO A 468 18.28 -32.53 14.23
CA PRO A 468 17.94 -33.91 14.56
C PRO A 468 16.83 -33.96 15.62
N GLY A 469 15.84 -34.82 15.41
CA GLY A 469 14.62 -34.86 16.22
C GLY A 469 13.57 -33.79 15.87
N GLY A 470 13.90 -32.83 15.00
CA GLY A 470 12.97 -31.84 14.48
C GLY A 470 11.97 -32.42 13.47
N TYR A 471 10.93 -31.65 13.20
CA TYR A 471 9.79 -32.07 12.40
C TYR A 471 9.72 -31.33 11.07
N LEU A 472 9.28 -32.02 10.03
CA LEU A 472 8.77 -31.44 8.79
C LEU A 472 7.26 -31.68 8.76
N LEU A 473 6.50 -30.61 8.59
CA LEU A 473 5.08 -30.64 8.33
C LEU A 473 4.83 -30.12 6.91
N LEU A 474 4.44 -31.02 6.02
CA LEU A 474 4.31 -30.73 4.60
C LEU A 474 2.90 -31.04 4.09
N GLN A 475 2.29 -30.06 3.44
CA GLN A 475 1.07 -30.19 2.66
C GLN A 475 1.40 -29.90 1.19
N ASP A 476 1.21 -30.88 0.30
CA ASP A 476 1.41 -30.70 -1.14
C ASP A 476 0.53 -31.70 -1.90
N THR A 477 0.65 -31.76 -3.23
CA THR A 477 -0.07 -32.77 -4.02
C THR A 477 0.45 -34.17 -3.70
N MET A 478 -0.42 -35.18 -3.85
CA MET A 478 -0.03 -36.57 -3.62
C MET A 478 1.08 -37.05 -4.56
N GLU A 479 1.17 -36.48 -5.76
CA GLU A 479 2.26 -36.75 -6.70
C GLU A 479 3.60 -36.28 -6.14
N THR A 480 3.63 -35.06 -5.61
CA THR A 480 4.81 -34.50 -4.97
C THR A 480 5.20 -35.28 -3.72
N ILE A 481 4.25 -35.61 -2.85
CA ILE A 481 4.50 -36.41 -1.64
C ILE A 481 5.09 -37.78 -1.99
N LYS A 482 4.61 -38.43 -3.06
CA LYS A 482 5.16 -39.71 -3.53
C LYS A 482 6.60 -39.60 -4.04
N LYS A 483 6.99 -38.44 -4.60
CA LYS A 483 8.38 -38.16 -5.01
C LYS A 483 9.29 -37.83 -3.80
N LEU A 484 8.80 -37.03 -2.84
CA LEU A 484 9.57 -36.60 -1.67
C LEU A 484 9.82 -37.71 -0.65
N ASN A 485 8.81 -38.54 -0.39
CA ASN A 485 8.87 -39.52 0.69
C ASN A 485 10.05 -40.51 0.56
N PRO A 486 10.39 -41.07 -0.63
CA PRO A 486 11.60 -41.87 -0.81
C PRO A 486 12.91 -41.13 -0.50
N VAL A 487 12.99 -39.85 -0.85
CA VAL A 487 14.18 -39.01 -0.59
C VAL A 487 14.35 -38.75 0.90
N LEU A 488 13.28 -38.40 1.61
CA LEU A 488 13.33 -38.22 3.06
C LEU A 488 13.70 -39.53 3.77
N ARG A 489 13.20 -40.66 3.29
CA ARG A 489 13.54 -41.99 3.83
C ARG A 489 14.98 -42.41 3.54
N SER A 490 15.57 -42.03 2.41
CA SER A 490 16.98 -42.31 2.14
C SER A 490 17.91 -41.52 3.07
N LEU A 491 17.43 -40.42 3.66
CA LEU A 491 18.10 -39.68 4.73
C LEU A 491 17.78 -40.23 6.14
N HIS A 492 17.10 -41.38 6.23
CA HIS A 492 16.66 -42.01 7.48
C HIS A 492 15.71 -41.14 8.33
N TRP A 493 14.89 -40.31 7.69
CA TRP A 493 13.79 -39.63 8.38
C TRP A 493 12.61 -40.58 8.52
N SER A 494 11.95 -40.58 9.69
CA SER A 494 10.69 -41.31 9.86
C SER A 494 9.55 -40.50 9.25
N THR A 495 8.71 -41.11 8.42
CA THR A 495 7.61 -40.42 7.73
C THR A 495 6.26 -41.06 8.02
N SER A 496 5.24 -40.23 8.19
CA SER A 496 3.83 -40.63 8.39
C SER A 496 2.91 -39.71 7.59
N LEU A 497 1.91 -40.29 6.93
CA LEU A 497 0.90 -39.54 6.17
C LEU A 497 -0.39 -39.44 7.00
N TYR A 498 -0.83 -38.22 7.31
CA TYR A 498 -2.05 -37.95 8.05
C TYR A 498 -3.16 -37.49 7.09
N GLN A 499 -4.34 -38.14 7.22
CA GLN A 499 -5.54 -37.88 6.41
C GLN A 499 -5.33 -37.87 4.87
N GLY A 500 -4.25 -38.50 4.39
CA GLY A 500 -3.92 -38.51 2.95
C GLY A 500 -3.55 -37.13 2.38
N GLN A 501 -3.27 -36.14 3.22
CA GLN A 501 -3.01 -34.76 2.82
C GLN A 501 -1.74 -34.16 3.42
N PHE A 502 -1.36 -34.59 4.64
CA PHE A 502 -0.24 -34.00 5.38
C PHE A 502 0.85 -35.05 5.59
N LEU A 503 2.03 -34.81 5.03
CA LEU A 503 3.22 -35.59 5.31
C LEU A 503 3.91 -35.00 6.55
N VAL A 504 3.96 -35.78 7.62
CA VAL A 504 4.77 -35.47 8.80
C VAL A 504 6.02 -36.31 8.73
N ALA A 505 7.19 -35.67 8.79
CA ALA A 505 8.45 -36.37 8.90
C ALA A 505 9.23 -35.91 10.13
N LYS A 506 10.01 -36.81 10.74
CA LYS A 506 10.90 -36.49 11.85
C LYS A 506 12.32 -36.88 11.47
N LYS A 507 13.22 -35.91 11.59
CA LYS A 507 14.61 -36.07 11.20
C LYS A 507 15.37 -36.95 12.18
N GLY A 508 16.10 -37.94 11.66
CA GLY A 508 17.00 -38.80 12.44
C GLY A 508 18.37 -38.17 12.72
N PHE A 509 19.26 -38.95 13.33
CA PHE A 509 20.64 -38.56 13.61
C PHE A 509 21.66 -39.06 12.57
N TRP A 510 21.25 -39.98 11.69
CA TRP A 510 22.12 -40.69 10.75
C TRP A 510 22.91 -39.75 9.83
N ARG A 511 24.17 -40.10 9.56
CA ARG A 511 25.03 -39.54 8.51
C ARG A 511 25.79 -40.65 7.76
N PRO A 512 26.16 -40.43 6.48
CA PRO A 512 27.00 -41.38 5.75
C PRO A 512 28.33 -41.60 6.48
N GLY A 513 28.61 -42.85 6.87
CA GLY A 513 29.83 -43.24 7.59
C GLY A 513 29.62 -43.76 9.02
N ASP A 514 28.43 -43.60 9.59
CA ASP A 514 28.11 -44.07 10.96
C ASP A 514 28.08 -45.63 11.07
N ASP A 515 28.03 -46.36 9.95
CA ASP A 515 28.03 -47.83 9.90
C ASP A 515 29.43 -48.48 9.93
N LEU A 516 30.51 -47.70 10.10
CA LEU A 516 31.90 -48.21 10.05
C LEU A 516 32.51 -48.60 11.41
N ASP A 517 31.87 -48.30 12.54
CA ASP A 517 32.43 -48.58 13.87
C ASP A 517 31.79 -49.74 14.65
N ASP A 518 30.63 -50.28 14.22
CA ASP A 518 29.97 -51.42 14.91
C ASP A 518 30.51 -52.81 14.49
N LYS A 519 31.60 -52.86 13.71
CA LYS A 519 32.30 -54.12 13.36
C LYS A 519 33.73 -54.23 13.91
N LYS A 520 34.12 -53.38 14.87
CA LYS A 520 35.49 -53.35 15.41
C LYS A 520 35.67 -53.77 16.87
N HIS A 521 34.65 -54.31 17.51
CA HIS A 521 34.83 -55.03 18.76
C HIS A 521 34.23 -56.43 18.66
N GLU A 522 35.16 -57.39 18.56
CA GLU A 522 35.00 -58.84 18.75
C GLU A 522 34.21 -59.21 20.01
#